data_AF-A0A7C4CB26-F1
#
_entry.id   AF-A0A7C4CB26-F1
#
_cell.length_a   1.000
_cell.length_b   1.000
_cell.length_c   1.000
_cell.angle_alpha   90.00
_cell.angle_beta   90.00
_cell.angle_gamma   90.00
#
_symmetry.space_group_name_H-M   'P 1'
#
loop_
_entity.id
_entity.type
_entity.pdbx_description
1 polymer ?
#
loop_
_entity_poly.entity_id
_entity_poly.type
_entity_poly.pdbx_seq_one_letter_code
_entity_poly.pdbx_strand_id
1 'polypeptide(L)'
;MRFLWSLLIIHAAFVIQASLFPVGPDLVLLCVLVFALRERRLFATALGLFAGLLFDLTAPLSLGANALAMATIGYVAASVHPFFYRARWYVIALTVPALVLKHAVGLIAGAGLPPWPILVILGLVTVALSPLVESLLGRIFSRRWQTS
;
A
#
# COMPACT_ATOMS: atom_id res chain seq x y z
N MET A 1 4.43 -17.94 9.90
CA MET A 1 3.82 -16.93 10.81
C MET A 1 3.85 -15.49 10.28
N ARG A 2 4.92 -15.01 9.63
CA ARG A 2 5.03 -13.61 9.15
C ARG A 2 3.91 -13.18 8.20
N PHE A 3 3.47 -14.08 7.32
CA PHE A 3 2.34 -13.86 6.41
C PHE A 3 1.06 -13.49 7.14
N LEU A 4 0.66 -14.30 8.12
CA LEU A 4 -0.58 -14.10 8.87
C LEU A 4 -0.58 -12.77 9.62
N TRP A 5 0.53 -12.40 10.25
CA TRP A 5 0.68 -11.07 10.89
C TRP A 5 0.57 -9.92 9.89
N SER A 6 1.14 -10.08 8.68
CA SER A 6 1.06 -9.06 7.63
C SER A 6 -0.38 -8.89 7.13
N LEU A 7 -1.12 -9.99 6.96
CA LEU A 7 -2.55 -9.95 6.61
C LEU A 7 -3.39 -9.25 7.68
N LEU A 8 -3.15 -9.56 8.97
CA LEU A 8 -3.86 -8.91 10.08
C LEU A 8 -3.59 -7.41 10.12
N ILE A 9 -2.34 -6.99 9.89
CA ILE A 9 -1.98 -5.57 9.86
C ILE A 9 -2.63 -4.86 8.67
N ILE A 10 -2.61 -5.45 7.47
CA ILE A 10 -3.28 -4.90 6.30
C ILE A 10 -4.77 -4.77 6.56
N HIS A 11 -5.40 -5.78 7.17
CA HIS A 11 -6.81 -5.75 7.50
C HIS A 11 -7.14 -4.66 8.55
N ALA A 12 -6.32 -4.52 9.59
CA ALA A 12 -6.48 -3.45 10.57
C ALA A 12 -6.31 -2.06 9.94
N ALA A 13 -5.29 -1.88 9.09
CA ALA A 13 -5.08 -0.64 8.34
C ALA A 13 -6.27 -0.32 7.43
N PHE A 14 -6.86 -1.33 6.79
CA PHE A 14 -8.06 -1.19 5.98
C PHE A 14 -9.26 -0.73 6.81
N VAL A 15 -9.52 -1.33 7.98
CA VAL A 15 -10.61 -0.92 8.87
C VAL A 15 -10.44 0.52 9.35
N ILE A 16 -9.21 0.91 9.73
CA ILE A 16 -8.89 2.29 10.14
C ILE A 16 -9.05 3.27 8.96
N GLN A 17 -8.61 2.89 7.76
CA GLN A 17 -8.76 3.74 6.58
C GLN A 17 -10.23 3.90 6.19
N ALA A 18 -11.03 2.84 6.29
CA ALA A 18 -12.46 2.86 5.99
C ALA A 18 -13.24 3.78 6.96
N SER A 19 -12.83 3.88 8.22
CA SER A 19 -13.46 4.79 9.19
C SER A 19 -13.13 6.27 8.97
N LEU A 20 -12.09 6.58 8.19
CA LEU A 20 -11.69 7.94 7.81
C LEU A 20 -12.28 8.39 6.46
N PHE A 21 -13.12 7.57 5.83
CA PHE A 21 -13.76 7.91 4.55
C PHE A 21 -14.69 9.14 4.71
N PRO A 22 -14.75 10.09 3.76
CA PRO A 22 -14.09 10.08 2.44
C PRO A 22 -12.69 10.72 2.40
N VAL A 23 -12.21 11.30 3.49
CA VAL A 23 -10.94 12.05 3.55
C VAL A 23 -9.99 11.36 4.51
N GLY A 24 -9.19 10.43 3.99
CA GLY A 24 -8.22 9.69 4.80
C GLY A 24 -7.02 9.20 4.00
N PRO A 25 -5.83 9.13 4.62
CA PRO A 25 -4.63 8.64 3.95
C PRO A 25 -4.76 7.19 3.50
N ASP A 26 -3.99 6.81 2.48
CA ASP A 26 -3.98 5.45 1.96
C ASP A 26 -3.04 4.55 2.80
N LEU A 27 -3.47 4.23 4.02
CA LEU A 27 -2.73 3.41 4.97
C LEU A 27 -2.44 2.02 4.42
N VAL A 28 -3.40 1.43 3.71
CA VAL A 28 -3.24 0.09 3.12
C VAL A 28 -2.13 0.09 2.07
N LEU A 29 -2.08 1.12 1.21
CA LEU A 29 -1.01 1.29 0.24
C LEU A 29 0.35 1.41 0.92
N LEU A 30 0.46 2.23 1.96
CA LEU A 30 1.70 2.39 2.73
C LEU A 30 2.16 1.06 3.35
N CYS A 31 1.23 0.29 3.93
CA CYS A 31 1.56 -1.04 4.46
C CYS A 31 2.08 -1.97 3.36
N VAL A 32 1.41 -2.04 2.21
CA VAL A 32 1.83 -2.88 1.08
C VAL A 32 3.23 -2.48 0.59
N LEU A 33 3.51 -1.18 0.44
CA LEU A 33 4.84 -0.70 0.05
C LEU A 33 5.91 -1.11 1.06
N VAL A 34 5.69 -0.85 2.36
CA VAL A 34 6.66 -1.19 3.41
C VAL A 34 6.91 -2.70 3.48
N PHE A 35 5.88 -3.53 3.30
CA PHE A 35 6.05 -4.99 3.21
C PHE A 35 6.79 -5.41 1.95
N ALA A 36 6.50 -4.79 0.80
CA ALA A 36 7.17 -5.07 -0.46
C ALA A 36 8.66 -4.79 -0.42
N LEU A 37 9.06 -3.74 0.31
CA LEU A 37 10.46 -3.35 0.50
C LEU A 37 11.24 -4.27 1.43
N ARG A 38 10.55 -5.19 2.10
CA ARG A 38 11.13 -6.07 3.11
C ARG A 38 11.10 -7.51 2.62
N GLU A 39 9.98 -7.96 2.08
CA GLU A 39 9.73 -9.37 1.75
C GLU A 39 10.00 -9.71 0.28
N ARG A 40 9.90 -11.00 -0.06
CA ARG A 40 10.08 -11.49 -1.44
C ARG A 40 8.97 -10.99 -2.36
N ARG A 41 9.27 -10.85 -3.66
CA ARG A 41 8.32 -10.40 -4.71
C ARG A 41 6.96 -11.11 -4.65
N LEU A 42 6.95 -12.45 -4.63
CA LEU A 42 5.71 -13.24 -4.57
C LEU A 42 4.86 -12.92 -3.34
N PHE A 43 5.49 -12.67 -2.19
CA PHE A 43 4.80 -12.34 -0.95
C PHE A 43 4.19 -10.93 -1.01
N ALA A 44 4.95 -9.96 -1.54
CA ALA A 44 4.47 -8.61 -1.76
C ALA A 44 3.28 -8.57 -2.73
N THR A 45 3.34 -9.35 -3.82
CA THR A 45 2.24 -9.50 -4.78
C THR A 45 1.01 -10.11 -4.12
N ALA A 46 1.17 -11.17 -3.32
CA ALA A 46 0.05 -11.80 -2.62
C ALA A 46 -0.61 -10.86 -1.59
N LEU A 47 0.18 -10.09 -0.84
CA LEU A 47 -0.35 -9.08 0.09
C LEU A 47 -1.06 -7.94 -0.64
N GLY A 48 -0.50 -7.47 -1.76
CA GLY A 48 -1.14 -6.48 -2.62
C GLY A 48 -2.48 -7.00 -3.17
N LEU A 49 -2.50 -8.23 -3.67
CA LEU A 49 -3.73 -8.87 -4.17
C LEU A 49 -4.79 -8.95 -3.07
N PHE A 50 -4.42 -9.39 -1.87
CA PHE A 50 -5.33 -9.44 -0.73
C PHE A 50 -5.87 -8.05 -0.36
N ALA A 51 -5.00 -7.05 -0.27
CA ALA A 51 -5.37 -5.67 0.02
C ALA A 51 -6.35 -5.10 -1.02
N GLY A 52 -6.10 -5.36 -2.30
CA GLY A 52 -6.99 -4.93 -3.37
C GLY A 52 -8.32 -5.66 -3.39
N LEU A 53 -8.36 -6.96 -3.06
CA LEU A 53 -9.62 -7.68 -2.87
C LEU A 53 -10.47 -7.09 -1.74
N LEU A 54 -9.86 -6.64 -0.63
CA LEU A 54 -10.60 -5.95 0.42
C LEU A 54 -11.31 -4.69 -0.10
N PHE A 55 -10.63 -3.91 -0.96
CA PHE A 55 -11.24 -2.74 -1.61
C PHE A 55 -12.36 -3.13 -2.57
N ASP A 56 -12.14 -4.16 -3.41
CA ASP A 56 -13.14 -4.64 -4.37
C ASP A 56 -14.43 -5.15 -3.67
N LEU A 57 -14.31 -5.75 -2.48
CA LEU A 57 -15.46 -6.18 -1.68
C LEU A 57 -16.28 -5.02 -1.13
N THR A 58 -15.66 -3.86 -0.87
CA THR A 58 -16.37 -2.68 -0.34
C THR A 58 -16.95 -1.76 -1.40
N ALA A 59 -16.34 -1.71 -2.59
CA ALA A 59 -16.78 -0.87 -3.69
C ALA A 59 -16.80 -1.70 -4.98
N PRO A 60 -17.87 -2.47 -5.24
CA PRO A 60 -17.92 -3.47 -6.30
C PRO A 60 -18.06 -2.90 -7.72
N LEU A 61 -17.59 -1.68 -7.99
CA LEU A 61 -17.65 -1.03 -9.30
C LEU A 61 -16.96 -1.88 -10.39
N SER A 62 -15.84 -2.51 -10.04
CA SER A 62 -15.06 -3.36 -10.94
C SER A 62 -14.34 -4.44 -10.13
N LEU A 63 -14.96 -5.62 -10.01
CA LEU A 63 -14.39 -6.72 -9.24
C LEU A 63 -13.04 -7.14 -9.85
N GLY A 64 -11.97 -7.05 -9.07
CA GLY A 64 -10.62 -7.46 -9.46
C GLY A 64 -9.70 -6.32 -9.91
N ALA A 65 -10.20 -5.11 -10.16
CA ALA A 65 -9.35 -4.01 -10.62
C ALA A 65 -8.41 -3.52 -9.51
N ASN A 66 -8.92 -3.37 -8.28
CA ASN A 66 -8.06 -2.97 -7.16
C ASN A 66 -7.12 -4.11 -6.76
N ALA A 67 -7.59 -5.36 -6.81
CA ALA A 67 -6.74 -6.54 -6.61
C ALA A 67 -5.52 -6.53 -7.55
N LEU A 68 -5.73 -6.27 -8.85
CA LEU A 68 -4.66 -6.21 -9.84
C LEU A 68 -3.76 -4.98 -9.65
N ALA A 69 -4.32 -3.81 -9.35
CA ALA A 69 -3.56 -2.59 -9.07
C ALA A 69 -2.62 -2.77 -7.86
N MET A 70 -3.15 -3.27 -6.74
CA MET A 70 -2.35 -3.43 -5.52
C MET A 70 -1.34 -4.57 -5.66
N ALA A 71 -1.67 -5.65 -6.37
CA ALA A 71 -0.73 -6.73 -6.68
C ALA A 71 0.44 -6.24 -7.54
N THR A 72 0.16 -5.44 -8.58
CA THR A 72 1.20 -4.85 -9.45
C THR A 72 2.07 -3.86 -8.70
N ILE A 73 1.49 -2.97 -7.89
CA ILE A 73 2.23 -2.06 -7.01
C ILE A 73 3.17 -2.84 -6.08
N GLY A 74 2.67 -3.88 -5.41
CA GLY A 74 3.47 -4.72 -4.51
C GLY A 74 4.61 -5.42 -5.25
N TYR A 75 4.36 -5.98 -6.44
CA TYR A 75 5.38 -6.62 -7.26
C TYR A 75 6.48 -5.65 -7.71
N VAL A 76 6.08 -4.48 -8.23
CA VAL A 76 7.01 -3.46 -8.73
C VAL A 76 7.85 -2.92 -7.59
N ALA A 77 7.24 -2.56 -6.45
CA ALA A 77 7.96 -2.07 -5.28
C ALA A 77 9.00 -3.09 -4.77
N ALA A 78 8.65 -4.37 -4.69
CA ALA A 78 9.59 -5.43 -4.30
C ALA A 78 10.68 -5.70 -5.35
N SER A 79 10.39 -5.48 -6.63
CA SER A 79 11.36 -5.64 -7.72
C SER A 79 12.35 -4.49 -7.77
N VAL A 80 11.91 -3.29 -7.40
CA VAL A 80 12.70 -2.07 -7.41
C VAL A 80 13.52 -1.90 -6.12
N HIS A 81 13.12 -2.54 -5.02
CA HIS A 81 13.82 -2.51 -3.73
C HIS A 81 15.36 -2.63 -3.79
N PRO A 82 15.97 -3.56 -4.57
CA PRO A 82 17.44 -3.71 -4.61
C PRO A 82 18.20 -2.45 -5.07
N PHE A 83 17.57 -1.60 -5.89
CA PHE A 83 18.17 -0.36 -6.37
C PHE A 83 18.22 0.74 -5.30
N PHE A 84 17.34 0.66 -4.30
CA PHE A 84 17.13 1.72 -3.31
C PHE A 84 17.63 1.38 -1.91
N TYR A 85 18.34 0.25 -1.74
CA TYR A 85 18.76 -0.33 -0.46
C TYR A 85 19.53 0.61 0.49
N ARG A 86 20.04 1.76 0.01
CA ARG A 86 20.81 2.72 0.83
C ARG A 86 20.10 4.05 1.16
N ALA A 87 18.94 4.34 0.56
CA ALA A 87 18.31 5.65 0.70
C ALA A 87 17.17 5.62 1.74
N ARG A 88 17.22 6.44 2.79
CA ARG A 88 16.14 6.56 3.79
C ARG A 88 14.78 7.05 3.25
N TRP A 89 14.70 7.45 1.98
CA TRP A 89 13.56 8.14 1.38
C TRP A 89 12.79 7.27 0.36
N TYR A 90 13.05 5.96 0.27
CA TYR A 90 12.46 5.12 -0.77
C TYR A 90 10.95 4.94 -0.64
N VAL A 91 10.38 4.91 0.58
CA VAL A 91 8.92 4.77 0.73
C VAL A 91 8.24 5.99 0.14
N ILE A 92 8.77 7.18 0.42
CA ILE A 92 8.26 8.45 -0.13
C ILE A 92 8.33 8.42 -1.66
N ALA A 93 9.49 8.05 -2.21
CA ALA A 93 9.71 7.97 -3.66
C ALA A 93 8.78 6.97 -4.36
N LEU A 94 8.42 5.85 -3.72
CA LEU A 94 7.50 4.85 -4.26
C LEU A 94 6.03 5.18 -3.98
N THR A 95 5.71 5.97 -2.97
CA THR A 95 4.33 6.31 -2.61
C THR A 95 3.66 7.13 -3.71
N VAL A 96 4.38 8.11 -4.27
CA VAL A 96 3.85 8.97 -5.35
C VAL A 96 3.45 8.16 -6.61
N PRO A 97 4.34 7.38 -7.25
CA PRO A 97 3.96 6.61 -8.43
C PRO A 97 2.92 5.53 -8.12
N ALA A 98 2.93 4.95 -6.91
CA ALA A 98 1.94 3.97 -6.51
C ALA A 98 0.53 4.59 -6.37
N LEU A 99 0.42 5.81 -5.82
CA LEU A 99 -0.83 6.57 -5.78
C LEU A 99 -1.33 6.91 -7.19
N VAL A 100 -0.44 7.36 -8.07
CA VAL A 100 -0.79 7.64 -9.47
C VAL A 100 -1.34 6.39 -10.15
N LEU A 101 -0.65 5.25 -10.00
CA LEU A 101 -1.09 3.98 -10.57
C LEU A 101 -2.45 3.54 -10.01
N LYS A 102 -2.65 3.63 -8.69
CA LYS A 102 -3.93 3.27 -8.05
C LYS A 102 -5.09 4.11 -8.60
N HIS A 103 -4.92 5.43 -8.68
CA HIS A 103 -5.97 6.32 -9.20
C HIS A 103 -6.17 6.17 -10.71
N ALA A 104 -5.11 5.90 -11.48
CA ALA A 104 -5.22 5.61 -12.91
C ALA A 104 -6.05 4.33 -13.15
N VAL A 105 -5.82 3.27 -12.38
CA VAL A 105 -6.64 2.06 -12.47
C VAL A 105 -8.09 2.34 -12.06
N GLY A 106 -8.31 3.12 -10.99
CA GLY A 106 -9.65 3.55 -10.60
C GLY A 106 -10.39 4.33 -11.69
N LEU A 107 -9.69 5.19 -12.43
CA LEU A 107 -10.24 5.92 -13.58
C LEU A 107 -10.62 4.97 -14.73
N ILE A 108 -9.74 4.03 -15.09
CA ILE A 108 -10.00 3.03 -16.14
C ILE A 108 -11.18 2.12 -15.76
N ALA A 109 -11.29 1.79 -14.47
CA ALA A 109 -12.39 1.01 -13.90
C ALA A 109 -13.73 1.76 -13.82
N GLY A 110 -13.77 3.06 -14.13
CA GLY A 110 -15.00 3.85 -14.09
C GLY A 110 -15.40 4.35 -12.70
N ALA A 111 -14.52 4.27 -11.69
CA ALA A 111 -14.78 4.82 -10.35
C ALA A 111 -14.74 6.36 -10.32
N GLY A 112 -14.28 6.98 -11.41
CA GLY A 112 -14.04 8.41 -11.50
C GLY A 112 -12.79 8.85 -10.72
N LEU A 113 -12.49 10.14 -10.80
CA LEU A 113 -11.44 10.76 -9.99
C LEU A 113 -12.09 11.64 -8.92
N PRO A 114 -11.59 11.60 -7.67
CA PRO A 114 -11.89 12.64 -6.71
C PRO A 114 -11.49 14.02 -7.28
N PRO A 115 -12.17 15.11 -6.85
CA PRO A 115 -11.76 16.47 -7.17
C PRO A 115 -10.26 16.69 -6.92
N TRP A 116 -9.60 17.45 -7.79
CA TRP A 116 -8.16 17.69 -7.73
C TRP A 116 -7.65 18.17 -6.35
N PRO A 117 -8.36 19.03 -5.57
CA PRO A 117 -7.87 19.44 -4.26
C PRO A 117 -7.82 18.27 -3.28
N ILE A 118 -8.81 17.36 -3.37
CA ILE A 118 -8.89 16.18 -2.51
C ILE A 118 -7.75 15.22 -2.86
N LEU A 119 -7.47 14.98 -4.15
CA LEU A 119 -6.33 14.16 -4.56
C LEU A 119 -4.99 14.69 -4.04
N VAL A 120 -4.79 16.00 -4.11
CA VAL A 120 -3.56 16.64 -3.61
C VAL A 120 -3.46 16.48 -2.09
N ILE A 121 -4.54 16.75 -1.35
CA ILE A 121 -4.55 16.59 0.12
C ILE A 121 -4.29 15.13 0.50
N LEU A 122 -5.01 14.18 -0.09
CA LEU A 122 -4.84 12.75 0.17
C LEU A 122 -3.42 12.29 -0.14
N GLY A 123 -2.87 12.72 -1.28
CA GLY A 123 -1.50 12.40 -1.67
C GLY A 123 -0.47 12.97 -0.69
N LEU A 124 -0.60 14.25 -0.33
CA LEU A 124 0.30 14.90 0.63
C LEU A 124 0.24 14.25 2.01
N VAL A 125 -0.95 13.96 2.53
CA VAL A 125 -1.10 13.31 3.84
C VAL A 125 -0.54 11.89 3.81
N THR A 126 -0.78 11.14 2.72
CA THR A 126 -0.24 9.78 2.57
C THR A 126 1.29 9.79 2.49
N VAL A 127 1.87 10.71 1.72
CA VAL A 127 3.33 10.89 1.64
C VAL A 127 3.92 11.34 2.98
N ALA A 128 3.28 12.28 3.67
CA ALA A 128 3.73 12.75 4.97
C ALA A 128 3.70 11.66 6.06
N LEU A 129 2.72 10.74 5.99
CA LEU A 129 2.62 9.62 6.93
C LEU A 129 3.52 8.44 6.60
N SER A 130 4.06 8.36 5.38
CA SER A 130 4.88 7.24 4.93
C SER A 130 6.08 6.92 5.85
N PRO A 131 6.90 7.89 6.32
CA PRO A 131 8.02 7.58 7.23
C PRO A 131 7.56 7.08 8.60
N LEU A 132 6.39 7.54 9.07
CA LEU A 132 5.81 7.09 10.33
C LEU A 132 5.37 5.63 10.24
N VAL A 133 4.65 5.27 9.18
CA VAL A 133 4.22 3.89 8.92
C VAL A 133 5.43 2.96 8.76
N GLU A 134 6.45 3.40 8.03
CA GLU A 134 7.69 2.65 7.87
C GLU A 134 8.39 2.40 9.22
N SER A 135 8.52 3.42 10.07
CA SER A 135 9.12 3.30 11.39
C SER A 135 8.35 2.33 12.30
N LEU A 136 7.02 2.42 12.31
CA LEU A 136 6.17 1.54 13.12
C LEU A 136 6.27 0.08 12.67
N LEU A 137 6.04 -0.19 11.39
CA LEU A 137 6.15 -1.56 10.85
C LEU A 137 7.58 -2.08 10.95
N GLY A 138 8.56 -1.20 10.74
CA GLY A 138 9.96 -1.52 10.92
C GLY A 138 10.28 -2.00 12.33
N ARG A 139 9.76 -1.35 13.38
CA ARG A 139 9.94 -1.76 14.77
C ARG A 139 9.23 -3.07 15.12
N ILE A 140 8.02 -3.26 14.60
CA ILE A 140 7.22 -4.48 14.86
C ILE A 140 7.92 -5.70 14.25
N PHE A 141 8.47 -5.56 13.04
CA PHE A 141 9.07 -6.68 12.32
C PHE A 141 10.58 -6.85 12.55
N SER A 142 11.37 -5.80 12.81
CA SER A 142 12.83 -5.92 12.96
C SER A 142 13.26 -6.90 14.06
N ARG A 143 12.49 -7.02 15.16
CA ARG A 143 12.78 -7.98 16.24
C ARG A 143 12.73 -9.45 15.82
N ARG A 144 12.02 -9.79 14.74
CA ARG A 144 11.88 -11.19 14.27
C ARG A 144 12.77 -11.53 13.08
N TRP A 145 13.56 -10.58 12.58
CA TRP A 145 14.32 -10.75 11.34
C TRP A 145 15.76 -11.20 11.55
N GLN A 146 16.27 -11.13 12.78
CA GLN A 146 17.65 -11.51 13.12
C GLN A 146 17.83 -12.99 13.50
N THR A 147 16.76 -13.78 13.53
CA THR A 147 16.78 -15.19 13.99
C THR A 147 16.64 -16.19 12.84
N SER A 148 16.98 -15.82 11.60
CA SER A 148 16.90 -16.72 10.43
C SER A 148 18.25 -16.83 9.74
#